data_AF-A0A399INY0-F1
#
_entry.id   AF-A0A399INY0-F1
#
_cell.length_a   1.000
_cell.length_b   1.000
_cell.length_c   1.000
_cell.angle_alpha   90.00
_cell.angle_beta   90.00
_cell.angle_gamma   90.00
#
_symmetry.space_group_name_H-M   'P 1'
#
loop_
_entity.id
_entity.type
_entity.pdbx_description
1 polymer ?
#
loop_
_entity_poly.entity_id
_entity_poly.type
_entity_poly.pdbx_seq_one_letter_code
_entity_poly.pdbx_strand_id
1 'polypeptide(L)'
;MNIEEKNEGQKINYAVNKSTIVFDETISVNVARYQKDFENVIDVCIDNNMQLTTGLGKWYAANIIIPPRKYNMVDTGTKDDKENEIYDRVAEPLNMDDVTLVLWTLPVNYTALAGGAF
;
A
#
# COMPACT_ATOMS: atom_id res chain seq x y z
N MET A 1 0.32 10.21 -0.19
CA MET A 1 0.17 9.08 0.77
C MET A 1 -0.01 9.64 2.16
N ASN A 2 -0.92 9.07 2.96
CA ASN A 2 -1.15 9.48 4.35
C ASN A 2 -0.31 8.64 5.30
N ILE A 3 0.35 9.28 6.27
CA ILE A 3 1.23 8.61 7.25
C ILE A 3 0.59 8.73 8.63
N GLU A 4 0.46 7.59 9.31
CA GLU A 4 -0.07 7.53 10.68
C GLU A 4 0.91 6.77 11.57
N GLU A 5 1.23 7.32 12.74
CA GLU A 5 1.98 6.60 13.76
C GLU A 5 1.03 6.03 14.80
N LYS A 6 1.07 4.71 15.01
CA LYS A 6 0.11 4.02 15.87
C LYS A 6 0.40 4.19 17.37
N ASN A 7 1.68 4.35 17.72
CA ASN A 7 2.18 4.44 19.09
C ASN A 7 3.52 5.21 19.10
N GLU A 8 4.01 5.61 20.28
CA GLU A 8 5.29 6.30 20.42
C GLU A 8 6.48 5.33 20.31
N GLY A 9 7.60 5.81 19.74
CA GLY A 9 8.86 5.05 19.61
C GLY A 9 9.43 5.03 18.20
N GLN A 10 10.58 4.36 18.01
CA GLN A 10 11.25 4.28 16.71
C GLN A 10 10.38 3.52 15.68
N LYS A 11 10.26 4.06 14.47
CA LYS A 11 9.53 3.46 13.35
C LYS A 11 10.47 2.83 12.32
N ILE A 12 9.93 1.90 11.54
CA ILE A 12 10.65 1.30 10.42
C ILE A 12 10.98 2.37 9.36
N ASN A 13 12.20 2.34 8.83
CA ASN A 13 12.56 3.17 7.68
C ASN A 13 11.78 2.70 6.45
N TYR A 14 11.31 3.65 5.65
CA TYR A 14 10.67 3.34 4.38
C TYR A 14 11.00 4.36 3.30
N ALA A 15 10.96 3.92 2.05
CA ALA A 15 11.07 4.76 0.87
C ALA A 15 9.90 4.46 -0.09
N VAL A 16 9.44 5.48 -0.80
CA VAL A 16 8.37 5.35 -1.79
C VAL A 16 8.92 5.64 -3.18
N ASN A 17 8.73 4.72 -4.12
CA ASN A 17 9.03 4.91 -5.52
C ASN A 17 7.80 4.54 -6.36
N LYS A 18 7.14 5.56 -6.93
CA LYS A 18 5.85 5.42 -7.62
C LYS A 18 4.83 4.72 -6.71
N SER A 19 4.38 3.52 -7.08
CA SER A 19 3.43 2.70 -6.31
C SER A 19 4.10 1.62 -5.48
N THR A 20 5.42 1.69 -5.28
CA THR A 20 6.18 0.72 -4.50
C THR A 20 6.67 1.34 -3.21
N ILE A 21 6.40 0.67 -2.08
CA ILE A 21 6.92 1.04 -0.76
C ILE A 21 7.99 0.02 -0.39
N VAL A 22 9.19 0.51 -0.06
CA VAL A 22 10.33 -0.31 0.37
C VAL A 22 10.56 -0.08 1.85
N PHE A 23 10.58 -1.14 2.65
CA PHE A 23 10.80 -1.13 4.08
C PHE A 23 12.20 -1.64 4.39
N ASP A 24 12.99 -0.79 5.05
CA ASP A 24 14.34 -1.09 5.55
C ASP A 24 15.20 -1.82 4.51
N GLU A 25 15.12 -1.38 3.25
CA GLU A 25 15.82 -1.94 2.08
C GLU A 25 15.60 -3.46 1.83
N THR A 26 14.70 -4.12 2.56
CA THR A 26 14.56 -5.58 2.58
C THR A 26 13.28 -6.04 1.91
N ILE A 27 12.14 -5.43 2.27
CA ILE A 27 10.84 -5.79 1.70
C ILE A 27 10.35 -4.66 0.81
N SER A 28 9.91 -5.01 -0.39
CA SER A 28 9.35 -4.09 -1.37
C SER A 28 7.96 -4.54 -1.78
N VAL A 29 6.97 -3.65 -1.62
CA VAL A 29 5.56 -3.94 -1.91
C VAL A 29 5.06 -2.95 -2.96
N ASN A 30 4.76 -3.45 -4.17
CA ASN A 30 4.06 -2.66 -5.18
C ASN A 30 2.55 -2.67 -4.91
N VAL A 31 2.05 -1.66 -4.20
CA VAL A 31 0.68 -1.59 -3.69
C VAL A 31 -0.37 -1.53 -4.80
N ALA A 32 -0.03 -1.02 -5.98
CA ALA A 32 -0.95 -1.01 -7.13
C ALA A 32 -1.35 -2.44 -7.57
N ARG A 33 -0.46 -3.43 -7.36
CA ARG A 33 -0.74 -4.85 -7.69
C ARG A 33 -1.76 -5.49 -6.74
N TYR A 34 -1.98 -4.88 -5.58
CA TYR A 34 -2.87 -5.39 -4.53
C TYR A 34 -4.16 -4.58 -4.39
N GLN A 35 -4.37 -3.54 -5.21
CA GLN A 35 -5.62 -2.79 -5.23
C GLN A 35 -6.78 -3.68 -5.73
N LYS A 36 -7.87 -3.68 -4.97
CA LYS A 36 -9.09 -4.43 -5.24
C LYS A 36 -10.28 -3.48 -5.33
N ASP A 37 -11.47 -4.01 -5.60
CA ASP A 37 -12.71 -3.24 -5.59
C ASP A 37 -13.23 -2.96 -4.16
N PHE A 38 -12.51 -3.43 -3.15
CA PHE A 38 -12.70 -3.14 -1.74
C PHE A 38 -11.35 -2.79 -1.11
N GLU A 39 -11.39 -2.21 0.09
CA GLU A 39 -10.17 -1.85 0.83
C GLU A 39 -9.35 -3.11 1.12
N ASN A 40 -8.05 -3.04 0.81
CA ASN A 40 -7.14 -4.15 1.06
C ASN A 40 -6.00 -3.70 1.95
N VAL A 41 -5.80 -4.41 3.07
CA VAL A 41 -4.70 -4.15 4.00
C VAL A 41 -3.58 -5.16 3.77
N ILE A 42 -2.35 -4.68 3.73
CA ILE A 42 -1.14 -5.50 3.72
C ILE A 42 -0.38 -5.24 5.01
N ASP A 43 -0.14 -6.31 5.76
CA ASP A 43 0.65 -6.25 6.98
C ASP A 43 2.12 -6.49 6.66
N VAL A 44 2.97 -5.59 7.13
CA VAL A 44 4.42 -5.77 7.18
C VAL A 44 4.79 -5.99 8.64
N CYS A 45 5.30 -7.18 8.93
CA CYS A 45 5.57 -7.65 10.27
C CYS A 45 7.05 -8.00 10.45
N ILE A 46 7.45 -8.20 11.70
CA ILE A 46 8.75 -8.70 12.09
C ILE A 46 8.55 -10.10 12.67
N ASP A 47 9.28 -11.08 12.16
CA ASP A 47 9.19 -12.47 12.61
C ASP A 47 10.01 -12.73 13.89
N ASN A 48 10.05 -13.98 14.36
CA ASN A 48 10.81 -14.35 15.56
C ASN A 48 12.33 -14.15 15.43
N ASN A 49 12.83 -14.01 14.20
CA ASN A 49 14.25 -13.90 13.88
C ASN A 49 14.65 -12.44 13.61
N MET A 50 13.79 -11.47 13.95
CA MET A 50 13.97 -10.04 13.68
C MET A 50 14.05 -9.70 12.19
N GLN A 51 13.49 -10.54 11.32
CA GLN A 51 13.42 -10.25 9.88
C GLN A 51 12.05 -9.70 9.51
N LEU A 52 12.03 -8.77 8.55
CA LEU A 52 10.79 -8.31 7.95
C LEU A 52 10.11 -9.45 7.18
N THR A 53 8.79 -9.50 7.25
CA THR A 53 7.92 -10.42 6.52
C THR A 53 6.60 -9.72 6.16
N THR A 54 5.87 -10.25 5.18
CA THR A 54 4.49 -9.81 4.90
C THR A 54 3.49 -10.81 5.45
N GLY A 55 2.40 -10.32 6.05
CA GLY A 55 1.37 -11.16 6.66
C GLY A 55 1.71 -11.55 8.10
N LEU A 56 1.77 -12.86 8.40
CA LEU A 56 1.95 -13.33 9.76
C LEU A 56 3.37 -13.05 10.28
N GLY A 57 3.45 -12.34 11.41
CA GLY A 57 4.67 -12.14 12.17
C GLY A 57 4.36 -11.89 13.64
N LYS A 58 5.42 -11.67 14.44
CA LYS A 58 5.30 -11.51 15.89
C LYS A 58 5.03 -10.06 16.30
N TRP A 59 5.54 -9.10 15.55
CA TRP A 59 5.30 -7.67 15.76
C TRP A 59 4.89 -7.02 14.45
N TYR A 60 3.99 -6.04 14.50
CA TYR A 60 3.73 -5.17 13.36
C TYR A 60 4.88 -4.17 13.21
N ALA A 61 5.35 -3.97 11.98
CA ALA A 61 6.20 -2.86 11.61
C ALA A 61 5.38 -1.78 10.89
N ALA A 62 4.49 -2.20 9.98
CA ALA A 62 3.56 -1.32 9.29
C ALA A 62 2.29 -2.05 8.83
N ASN A 63 1.19 -1.31 8.65
CA ASN A 63 0.06 -1.73 7.83
C ASN A 63 -0.08 -0.76 6.65
N ILE A 64 -0.27 -1.30 5.46
CA ILE A 64 -0.53 -0.54 4.25
C ILE A 64 -2.00 -0.70 3.90
N ILE A 65 -2.78 0.37 4.04
CA ILE A 65 -4.20 0.40 3.72
C ILE A 65 -4.35 0.93 2.29
N ILE A 66 -4.82 0.07 1.40
CA ILE A 66 -4.98 0.35 -0.03
C ILE A 66 -6.46 0.61 -0.30
N PRO A 67 -6.82 1.76 -0.88
CA PRO A 67 -8.21 2.13 -1.11
C PRO A 67 -8.87 1.25 -2.18
N PRO A 68 -10.20 1.13 -2.20
CA PRO A 68 -10.93 0.53 -3.30
C PRO A 68 -10.60 1.17 -4.64
N ARG A 69 -10.67 0.38 -5.72
CA ARG A 69 -10.49 0.86 -7.09
C ARG A 69 -11.62 1.83 -7.48
N LYS A 70 -11.23 2.96 -8.05
CA LYS A 70 -12.12 3.94 -8.66
C LYS A 70 -12.25 3.66 -10.16
N TYR A 71 -13.39 4.04 -10.72
CA TYR A 71 -13.73 3.76 -12.11
C TYR A 71 -14.38 4.99 -12.73
N ASN A 72 -13.98 5.28 -13.97
CA ASN A 72 -14.63 6.27 -14.80
C ASN A 72 -15.55 5.58 -15.81
N MET A 73 -16.71 6.18 -16.05
CA MET A 73 -17.60 5.81 -17.14
C MET A 73 -17.14 6.60 -18.36
N VAL A 74 -16.65 5.90 -19.39
CA VAL A 74 -16.16 6.51 -20.62
C VAL A 74 -17.14 6.20 -21.74
N ASP A 75 -17.67 7.23 -22.39
CA ASP A 75 -18.55 7.07 -23.55
C ASP A 75 -17.80 6.31 -24.65
N THR A 76 -18.40 5.23 -25.15
CA THR A 76 -17.83 4.40 -26.22
C THR A 76 -18.02 5.03 -27.60
N GLY A 77 -18.84 6.08 -27.72
CA GLY A 77 -19.24 6.70 -28.98
C GLY A 77 -20.25 5.84 -29.77
N THR A 78 -20.82 4.81 -29.15
CA THR A 78 -21.80 3.90 -29.76
C THR A 78 -23.12 3.93 -28.98
N LYS A 79 -24.21 3.57 -29.67
CA LYS A 79 -25.55 3.53 -29.10
C LYS A 79 -26.13 2.11 -29.14
N ASP A 80 -27.00 1.81 -28.19
CA ASP A 80 -27.79 0.56 -28.16
C ASP A 80 -28.99 0.62 -29.14
N ASP A 81 -29.74 -0.48 -29.23
CA ASP A 81 -30.92 -0.60 -30.11
C ASP A 81 -32.08 0.37 -29.76
N LYS A 82 -31.98 1.07 -28.62
CA LYS A 82 -32.93 2.07 -28.13
C LYS A 82 -32.36 3.49 -28.21
N GLU A 83 -31.28 3.68 -28.96
CA GLU A 83 -30.54 4.94 -29.15
C GLU A 83 -29.91 5.54 -27.88
N ASN A 84 -29.72 4.77 -26.82
CA ASN A 84 -29.01 5.21 -25.61
C ASN A 84 -27.50 5.08 -25.81
N GLU A 85 -26.74 6.04 -25.28
CA GLU A 85 -25.27 5.99 -25.24
C GLU A 85 -24.77 4.81 -24.40
N ILE A 86 -23.76 4.12 -24.91
CA ILE A 86 -23.08 3.03 -24.20
C ILE A 86 -21.83 3.59 -23.52
N TYR A 87 -21.61 3.20 -22.28
CA TYR A 87 -20.45 3.62 -21.49
C TYR A 87 -19.65 2.40 -21.03
N ASP A 88 -18.34 2.46 -21.19
CA ASP A 88 -17.40 1.49 -20.64
C ASP A 88 -16.94 1.92 -19.25
N ARG A 89 -16.82 0.93 -18.35
CA ARG A 89 -16.29 1.13 -17.00
C ARG A 89 -14.77 0.91 -17.02
N VAL A 90 -14.01 1.99 -17.00
CA VAL A 90 -12.53 1.95 -17.07
C VAL A 90 -11.94 2.19 -15.67
N ALA A 91 -11.06 1.29 -15.26
CA ALA A 91 -10.35 1.39 -13.99
C ALA A 91 -9.37 2.58 -13.99
N GLU A 92 -9.43 3.42 -12.96
CA GLU A 92 -8.42 4.44 -12.73
C GLU A 92 -7.14 3.82 -12.15
N PRO A 93 -5.95 4.40 -12.43
CA PRO A 93 -4.72 4.00 -11.76
C PRO A 93 -4.82 4.29 -10.26
N LEU A 94 -4.10 3.52 -9.44
CA LEU A 94 -4.03 3.78 -7.99
C LEU A 94 -3.50 5.19 -7.73
N ASN A 95 -4.28 6.00 -7.03
CA ASN A 95 -3.83 7.24 -6.45
C ASN A 95 -3.07 6.98 -5.14
N MET A 96 -1.77 7.24 -5.11
CA MET A 96 -0.95 7.06 -3.91
C MET A 96 -1.30 8.04 -2.78
N ASP A 97 -2.05 9.11 -3.06
CA ASP A 97 -2.54 10.03 -2.03
C ASP A 97 -3.68 9.45 -1.19
N ASP A 98 -4.38 8.47 -1.75
CA ASP A 98 -5.45 7.76 -1.06
C ASP A 98 -4.95 6.53 -0.27
N VAL A 99 -3.66 6.18 -0.37
CA VAL A 99 -3.03 5.10 0.41
C VAL A 99 -2.65 5.60 1.80
N THR A 100 -2.93 4.81 2.83
CA THR A 100 -2.51 5.10 4.21
C THR A 100 -1.45 4.10 4.66
N LEU A 101 -0.35 4.61 5.20
CA LEU A 101 0.71 3.83 5.83
C LEU A 101 0.66 4.05 7.34
N VAL A 102 0.29 3.00 8.07
CA VAL A 102 0.27 3.00 9.54
C VAL A 102 1.58 2.38 10.04
N LEU A 103 2.36 3.13 10.80
CA LEU A 103 3.66 2.70 11.32
C LEU A 103 3.59 2.35 12.81
N TRP A 104 4.21 1.24 13.18
CA TRP A 104 4.28 0.75 14.54
C TRP A 104 5.69 0.88 15.10
N THR A 105 5.77 1.05 16.41
CA THR A 105 7.04 1.01 17.14
C THR A 105 7.72 -0.33 17.00
N LEU A 106 9.01 -0.27 16.68
CA LEU A 106 9.87 -1.42 16.50
C LEU A 106 10.19 -2.11 17.84
N PRO A 107 10.40 -3.44 17.83
CA PRO A 107 11.00 -4.15 18.95
C PRO A 107 12.35 -3.53 19.32
N VAL A 108 12.66 -3.46 20.62
CA VAL A 108 13.89 -2.83 21.16
C VAL A 108 15.18 -3.42 20.56
N ASN A 109 15.14 -4.69 20.15
CA ASN A 109 16.28 -5.41 19.58
C ASN A 109 16.26 -5.46 18.04
N TYR A 110 15.32 -4.77 17.38
CA TYR A 110 15.34 -4.64 15.93
C TYR A 110 16.46 -3.68 15.52
N THR A 111 17.35 -4.15 14.64
CA THR A 111 18.42 -3.32 14.10
C THR A 111 18.02 -2.87 12.70
N ALA A 112 17.54 -1.64 12.58
CA ALA A 112 17.25 -1.06 11.28
C ALA A 112 18.54 -0.91 10.48
N LEU A 113 18.47 -1.16 9.16
CA LEU A 113 19.57 -0.83 8.27
C LEU A 113 19.77 0.69 8.29
N ALA A 114 21.02 1.11 8.53
CA ALA A 114 21.39 2.51 8.46
C ALA A 114 21.22 2.95 7.01
N GLY A 115 20.13 3.68 6.72
CA GLY A 115 19.68 3.97 5.36
C GLY A 115 20.80 4.45 4.46
N GLY A 116 21.08 3.66 3.41
CA GLY A 116 21.86 4.13 2.27
C GLY A 116 20.92 4.92 1.38
N ALA A 117 21.27 6.17 1.07
CA ALA A 117 20.51 6.99 0.14
C ALA A 117 20.28 6.22 -1.18
N PHE A 118 19.01 6.10 -1.59
CA PHE A 118 18.64 5.73 -2.96
C PHE A 118 19.04 6.83 -3.94
#